data_AF-A0A1D9MBW6-F1
#
_entry.id   AF-A0A1D9MBW6-F1
#
_cell.length_a   1.000
_cell.length_b   1.000
_cell.length_c   1.000
_cell.angle_alpha   90.00
_cell.angle_beta   90.00
_cell.angle_gamma   90.00
#
_symmetry.space_group_name_H-M   'P 1'
#
loop_
_entity.id
_entity.type
_entity.pdbx_description
1 polymer ?
#
loop_
_entity_poly.entity_id
_entity_poly.type
_entity_poly.pdbx_seq_one_letter_code
_entity_poly.pdbx_strand_id
1 'polypeptide(L)'
;MTRLALLVLLLLAPGLACAHGVRLFATVEGQEVVGYGFFIGGGRPEGARWRAEAGGETLAEGRTDTAGGFRLPAPAAGPLTLTLDTGDGHMAELTLGPERFGAPAAPAPAPAPAAATPAPDTAALEAALARQIAPLSAQIAELEARLRLTDLVSALCLIFGLAGLALWARGARK
;
A
#
# COMPACT_ATOMS: atom_id res chain seq x y z
N MET A 1 -30.05 5.88 -37.33
CA MET A 1 -29.35 4.66 -36.81
C MET A 1 -27.94 4.98 -36.31
N THR A 2 -27.13 5.77 -37.03
CA THR A 2 -25.77 6.18 -36.62
C THR A 2 -25.69 6.92 -35.28
N ARG A 3 -26.64 7.82 -34.96
CA ARG A 3 -26.70 8.50 -33.65
C ARG A 3 -26.99 7.54 -32.48
N LEU A 4 -27.80 6.50 -32.73
CA LEU A 4 -28.12 5.48 -31.74
C LEU A 4 -26.92 4.56 -31.50
N ALA A 5 -26.21 4.17 -32.57
CA ALA A 5 -24.99 3.39 -32.48
C ALA A 5 -23.84 4.15 -31.77
N LEU A 6 -23.71 5.46 -32.01
CA LEU A 6 -22.74 6.31 -31.32
C LEU A 6 -23.08 6.48 -29.83
N LEU A 7 -24.37 6.64 -29.50
CA LEU A 7 -24.85 6.70 -28.12
C LEU A 7 -24.60 5.37 -27.39
N VAL A 8 -24.92 4.24 -28.04
CA VAL A 8 -24.66 2.90 -27.50
C VAL A 8 -23.16 2.66 -27.31
N LEU A 9 -22.29 3.08 -28.24
CA LEU A 9 -20.84 2.99 -28.11
C LEU A 9 -20.29 3.86 -26.96
N LEU A 10 -20.87 5.04 -26.74
CA LEU A 10 -20.48 5.94 -25.65
C LEU A 10 -20.95 5.42 -24.28
N LEU A 11 -22.11 4.74 -24.21
CA LEU A 11 -22.60 4.06 -23.00
C LEU A 11 -21.88 2.74 -22.74
N LEU A 12 -21.32 2.08 -23.77
CA LEU A 12 -20.53 0.86 -23.65
C LEU A 12 -19.03 1.10 -23.44
N ALA A 13 -18.56 2.35 -23.37
CA ALA A 13 -17.24 2.63 -22.85
C ALA A 13 -17.37 2.57 -21.32
N PRO A 14 -17.02 1.45 -20.64
CA PRO A 14 -16.85 1.54 -19.21
C PRO A 14 -15.74 2.58 -19.03
N GLY A 15 -16.09 3.72 -18.43
CA GLY A 15 -15.05 4.51 -17.78
C GLY A 15 -14.31 3.51 -16.92
N LEU A 16 -13.02 3.34 -17.17
CA LEU A 16 -12.12 2.64 -16.26
C LEU A 16 -12.27 3.37 -14.93
N ALA A 17 -13.23 2.95 -14.11
CA ALA A 17 -13.33 3.35 -12.74
C ALA A 17 -12.14 2.67 -12.08
N CYS A 18 -10.98 3.31 -12.21
CA CYS A 18 -9.83 3.05 -11.37
C CYS A 18 -10.33 3.37 -9.96
N ALA A 19 -10.84 2.35 -9.26
CA ALA A 19 -11.06 2.43 -7.84
C ALA A 19 -9.67 2.72 -7.23
N HIS A 20 -9.46 3.97 -6.83
CA HIS A 20 -8.23 4.43 -6.18
C HIS A 20 -8.23 3.82 -4.78
N GLY A 21 -7.81 2.56 -4.67
CA GLY A 21 -7.83 1.84 -3.41
C GLY A 21 -6.93 2.49 -2.37
N VAL A 22 -7.38 2.55 -1.13
CA VAL A 22 -6.51 2.82 0.01
C VAL A 22 -5.77 1.53 0.38
N ARG A 23 -4.54 1.67 0.86
CA ARG A 23 -3.68 0.60 1.38
C ARG A 23 -3.17 0.99 2.76
N LEU A 24 -2.84 -0.02 3.55
CA LEU A 24 -2.30 0.16 4.89
C LEU A 24 -0.95 -0.55 5.00
N PHE A 25 -0.02 0.10 5.69
CA PHE A 25 1.26 -0.47 6.11
C PHE A 25 1.35 -0.39 7.63
N ALA A 26 1.92 -1.41 8.27
CA ALA A 26 2.23 -1.38 9.68
C ALA A 26 3.45 -2.26 9.99
N THR A 27 4.22 -1.84 10.99
CA THR A 27 5.39 -2.56 11.52
C THR A 27 5.44 -2.41 13.04
N VAL A 28 6.25 -3.24 13.69
CA VAL A 28 6.48 -3.18 15.14
C VAL A 28 7.78 -2.42 15.40
N GLU A 29 7.71 -1.38 16.23
CA GLU A 29 8.85 -0.60 16.72
C GLU A 29 8.87 -0.67 18.26
N GLY A 30 9.76 -1.49 18.82
CA GLY A 30 9.82 -1.71 20.27
C GLY A 30 8.55 -2.38 20.79
N GLN A 31 7.75 -1.65 21.58
CA GLN A 31 6.48 -2.12 22.14
C GLN A 31 5.25 -1.52 21.44
N GLU A 32 5.44 -0.80 20.34
CA GLU A 32 4.36 -0.16 19.60
C GLU A 32 4.26 -0.71 18.17
N VAL A 33 3.06 -0.63 17.63
CA VAL A 33 2.80 -0.78 16.20
C VAL A 33 2.69 0.62 15.60
N VAL A 34 3.54 0.87 14.62
CA VAL A 34 3.56 2.13 13.86
C VAL A 34 3.13 1.80 12.44
N GLY A 35 2.18 2.56 11.93
CA GLY A 35 1.64 2.33 10.60
C GLY A 35 1.16 3.59 9.91
N TYR A 36 0.77 3.44 8.66
CA TYR A 36 0.20 4.53 7.87
C TYR A 36 -0.71 4.00 6.76
N GLY A 37 -1.67 4.84 6.36
CA GLY A 37 -2.44 4.69 5.14
C GLY A 37 -1.79 5.38 3.94
N PHE A 38 -2.11 4.92 2.73
CA PHE A 38 -1.77 5.60 1.48
C PHE A 38 -2.74 5.21 0.36
N PHE A 39 -2.98 6.13 -0.58
CA PHE A 39 -3.80 5.82 -1.76
C PHE A 39 -2.92 5.26 -2.89
N ILE A 40 -3.46 4.30 -3.63
CA ILE A 40 -2.87 3.84 -4.89
C ILE A 40 -2.87 5.02 -5.87
N GLY A 41 -1.69 5.43 -6.33
CA GLY A 41 -1.50 6.65 -7.13
C GLY A 41 -0.92 7.84 -6.37
N GLY A 42 -0.78 7.74 -5.03
CA GLY A 42 -0.14 8.74 -4.18
C GLY A 42 -1.10 9.49 -3.27
N GLY A 43 -0.56 10.17 -2.25
CA GLY A 43 -1.32 10.87 -1.23
C GLY A 43 -1.52 10.07 0.06
N ARG A 44 -1.90 10.78 1.13
CA ARG A 44 -2.08 10.24 2.48
C ARG A 44 -3.51 10.53 2.96
N PRO A 45 -4.23 9.53 3.50
CA PRO A 45 -5.55 9.77 4.08
C PRO A 45 -5.38 10.45 5.44
N GLU A 46 -5.59 11.75 5.52
CA GLU A 46 -5.63 12.50 6.79
C GLU A 46 -7.00 12.33 7.45
N GLY A 47 -7.01 12.10 8.76
CA GLY A 47 -8.24 12.04 9.55
C GLY A 47 -9.13 10.82 9.28
N ALA A 48 -8.64 9.83 8.53
CA ALA A 48 -9.32 8.57 8.25
C ALA A 48 -9.39 7.72 9.52
N ARG A 49 -10.49 6.99 9.71
CA ARG A 49 -10.70 6.17 10.90
C ARG A 49 -9.85 4.91 10.79
N TRP A 50 -9.15 4.55 11.86
CA TRP A 50 -8.49 3.26 11.96
C TRP A 50 -8.95 2.52 13.21
N ARG A 51 -8.94 1.19 13.14
CA ARG A 51 -9.24 0.28 14.24
C ARG A 51 -8.22 -0.85 14.26
N ALA A 52 -7.84 -1.26 15.45
CA ALA A 52 -6.96 -2.38 15.72
C ALA A 52 -7.68 -3.40 16.59
N GLU A 53 -7.71 -4.66 16.14
CA GLU A 53 -8.35 -5.76 16.84
C GLU A 53 -7.36 -6.90 17.08
N ALA A 54 -7.32 -7.42 18.30
CA ALA A 54 -6.49 -8.57 18.68
C ALA A 54 -7.35 -9.59 19.40
N GLY A 55 -7.30 -10.85 18.99
CA GLY A 55 -8.11 -11.91 19.60
C GLY A 55 -9.63 -11.71 19.51
N GLY A 56 -10.11 -10.88 18.58
CA GLY A 56 -11.53 -10.54 18.41
C GLY A 56 -12.01 -9.38 19.28
N GLU A 57 -11.13 -8.73 20.05
CA GLU A 57 -11.44 -7.52 20.82
C GLU A 57 -10.75 -6.30 20.21
N THR A 58 -11.42 -5.14 20.29
CA THR A 58 -10.83 -3.87 19.88
C THR A 58 -9.75 -3.46 20.87
N LEU A 59 -8.49 -3.47 20.42
CA LEU A 59 -7.33 -3.05 21.19
C LEU A 59 -7.20 -1.52 21.23
N ALA A 60 -7.40 -0.88 20.08
CA ALA A 60 -7.32 0.57 19.94
C ALA A 60 -8.08 1.03 18.68
N GLU A 61 -8.52 2.29 18.67
CA GLU A 61 -9.05 2.95 17.47
C GLU A 61 -8.71 4.45 17.50
N GLY A 62 -8.75 5.08 16.34
CA GLY A 62 -8.39 6.50 16.23
C GLY A 62 -8.57 7.06 14.84
N ARG A 63 -7.87 8.18 14.59
CA ARG A 63 -7.76 8.81 13.27
C ARG A 63 -6.31 8.95 12.85
N THR A 64 -6.06 8.90 11.55
CA THR A 64 -4.73 9.13 10.98
C THR A 64 -4.33 10.60 11.07
N ASP A 65 -3.03 10.86 11.18
CA ASP A 65 -2.45 12.20 11.16
C ASP A 65 -2.32 12.79 9.74
N THR A 66 -1.71 13.98 9.62
CA THR A 66 -1.47 14.67 8.33
C THR A 66 -0.58 13.90 7.36
N ALA A 67 0.24 12.96 7.86
CA ALA A 67 1.05 12.06 7.06
C ALA A 67 0.36 10.71 6.81
N GLY A 68 -0.91 10.56 7.21
CA GLY A 68 -1.66 9.32 7.14
C GLY A 68 -1.24 8.29 8.17
N GLY A 69 -0.44 8.68 9.17
CA GLY A 69 0.16 7.82 10.18
C GLY A 69 -0.73 7.56 11.39
N PHE A 70 -0.41 6.48 12.10
CA PHE A 70 -0.98 6.12 13.40
C PHE A 70 0.01 5.32 14.25
N ARG A 71 -0.23 5.28 15.56
CA ARG A 71 0.55 4.51 16.53
C ARG A 71 -0.37 3.90 17.57
N LEU A 72 -0.06 2.68 18.02
CA LEU A 72 -0.78 1.98 19.08
C LEU A 72 0.16 1.00 19.81
N PRO A 73 -0.16 0.57 21.04
CA PRO A 73 0.59 -0.50 21.69
C PRO A 73 0.47 -1.82 20.93
N ALA A 74 1.55 -2.60 20.89
CA ALA A 74 1.52 -3.97 20.37
C ALA A 74 0.67 -4.87 21.28
N PRO A 75 -0.12 -5.80 20.72
CA PRO A 75 -0.89 -6.75 21.53
C PRO A 75 0.04 -7.68 22.32
N ALA A 76 -0.42 -8.09 23.50
CA ALA A 76 0.32 -9.03 24.35
C ALA A 76 0.38 -10.45 23.75
N ALA A 77 -0.63 -10.84 22.96
CA ALA A 77 -0.70 -12.13 22.30
C ALA A 77 -1.68 -12.10 21.11
N GLY A 78 -1.48 -13.02 20.17
CA GLY A 78 -2.39 -13.23 19.04
C GLY A 78 -2.13 -12.32 17.83
N PRO A 79 -2.79 -12.60 16.70
CA PRO A 79 -2.71 -11.75 15.52
C PRO A 79 -3.40 -10.40 15.78
N LEU A 80 -2.85 -9.34 15.18
CA LEU A 80 -3.43 -8.00 15.18
C LEU A 80 -4.01 -7.70 13.80
N THR A 81 -5.30 -7.45 13.72
CA THR A 81 -5.97 -6.95 12.51
C THR A 81 -6.12 -5.45 12.59
N LEU A 82 -5.61 -4.75 11.59
CA LEU A 82 -5.73 -3.30 11.43
C LEU A 82 -6.65 -2.99 10.26
N THR A 83 -7.67 -2.18 10.51
CA THR A 83 -8.60 -1.70 9.50
C THR A 83 -8.52 -0.19 9.40
N LEU A 84 -8.48 0.34 8.19
CA LEU A 84 -8.52 1.77 7.90
C LEU A 84 -9.67 2.06 6.95
N ASP A 85 -10.51 3.02 7.32
CA ASP A 85 -11.70 3.46 6.60
C ASP A 85 -11.63 4.98 6.38
N THR A 86 -11.64 5.39 5.12
CA THR A 86 -11.62 6.81 4.71
C THR A 86 -13.01 7.45 4.69
N GLY A 87 -14.08 6.68 4.90
CA GLY A 87 -15.47 7.14 5.00
C GLY A 87 -16.18 7.40 3.67
N ASP A 88 -15.46 7.33 2.55
CA ASP A 88 -15.95 7.50 1.18
C ASP A 88 -16.08 6.16 0.43
N GLY A 89 -16.05 5.04 1.17
CA GLY A 89 -16.16 3.69 0.63
C GLY A 89 -14.83 3.02 0.31
N HIS A 90 -13.68 3.65 0.59
CA HIS A 90 -12.39 2.99 0.54
C HIS A 90 -11.99 2.44 1.92
N MET A 91 -11.64 1.15 1.96
CA MET A 91 -11.20 0.48 3.17
C MET A 91 -9.97 -0.39 2.88
N ALA A 92 -9.04 -0.45 3.83
CA ALA A 92 -7.90 -1.35 3.81
C ALA A 92 -7.83 -2.15 5.11
N GLU A 93 -7.41 -3.41 4.99
CA GLU A 93 -7.20 -4.29 6.13
C GLU A 93 -5.82 -4.94 6.04
N LEU A 94 -5.13 -5.08 7.17
CA LEU A 94 -3.85 -5.75 7.30
C LEU A 94 -3.83 -6.56 8.59
N THR A 95 -3.45 -7.84 8.51
CA THR A 95 -3.19 -8.67 9.69
C THR A 95 -1.68 -8.82 9.91
N LEU A 96 -1.21 -8.42 11.09
CA LEU A 96 0.13 -8.73 11.58
C LEU A 96 0.07 -10.03 12.39
N GLY A 97 0.89 -11.00 12.01
CA GLY A 97 0.95 -12.29 12.70
C GLY A 97 1.59 -12.19 14.09
N PRO A 98 1.24 -13.11 15.00
CA PRO A 98 1.73 -13.11 16.39
C PRO A 98 3.26 -13.18 16.50
N GLU A 99 3.95 -13.73 15.50
CA GLU A 99 5.42 -13.82 15.44
C GLU A 99 6.11 -12.46 15.41
N ARG A 100 5.39 -11.39 15.05
CA ARG A 100 5.92 -10.02 15.06
C ARG A 100 5.88 -9.38 16.45
N PHE A 101 5.06 -9.93 17.34
CA PHE A 101 4.89 -9.45 18.71
C PHE A 101 5.66 -10.41 19.61
N GLY A 102 6.96 -10.13 19.79
CA GLY A 102 7.81 -10.95 20.65
C GLY A 102 7.20 -11.11 22.04
N ALA A 103 7.37 -12.28 22.65
CA ALA A 103 7.06 -12.45 24.06
C ALA A 103 7.80 -11.34 24.85
N PRO A 104 7.16 -10.70 25.86
CA PRO A 104 7.87 -9.78 26.73
C PRO A 104 9.11 -10.50 27.22
N ALA A 105 10.28 -9.91 26.98
CA ALA A 105 11.53 -10.43 27.53
C ALA A 105 11.29 -10.60 29.03
N ALA A 106 11.23 -11.86 29.49
CA ALA A 106 11.14 -12.15 30.91
C ALA A 106 12.26 -11.37 31.61
N PRO A 107 12.05 -10.80 32.81
CA PRO A 107 13.11 -10.15 33.55
C PRO A 107 14.28 -11.13 33.61
N ALA A 108 15.36 -10.80 32.90
CA ALA A 108 16.54 -11.63 32.90
C ALA A 108 16.96 -11.76 34.38
N PRO A 109 17.29 -12.98 34.86
CA PRO A 109 17.95 -13.12 36.15
C PRO A 109 19.14 -12.16 36.16
N ALA A 110 19.34 -11.46 37.28
CA ALA A 110 20.45 -10.51 37.43
C ALA A 110 21.74 -11.12 36.85
N PRO A 111 22.48 -10.37 36.00
CA PRO A 111 23.52 -10.96 35.19
C PRO A 111 24.59 -11.55 36.11
N ALA A 112 24.75 -12.87 36.09
CA ALA A 112 26.05 -13.47 36.34
C ALA A 112 27.03 -12.85 35.33
N PRO A 113 28.31 -12.63 35.67
CA PRO A 113 29.27 -12.00 34.77
C PRO A 113 29.49 -12.89 33.55
N ALA A 114 28.64 -12.72 32.55
CA ALA A 114 28.78 -13.30 31.23
C ALA A 114 29.78 -12.44 30.48
N ALA A 115 30.80 -13.11 29.94
CA ALA A 115 31.74 -12.52 29.01
C ALA A 115 30.97 -11.71 27.96
N ALA A 116 31.41 -10.47 27.73
CA ALA A 116 30.78 -9.55 26.80
C ALA A 116 30.62 -10.23 25.43
N THR A 117 29.38 -10.51 25.04
CA THR A 117 29.05 -10.79 23.65
C THR A 117 29.54 -9.60 22.83
N PRO A 118 30.38 -9.78 21.80
CA PRO A 118 30.80 -8.66 20.99
C PRO A 118 29.56 -7.99 20.38
N ALA A 119 29.52 -6.66 20.45
CA ALA A 119 28.44 -5.89 19.84
C ALA A 119 28.32 -6.30 18.36
N PRO A 120 27.10 -6.41 17.81
CA PRO A 120 26.91 -6.77 16.42
C PRO A 120 27.68 -5.78 15.54
N ASP A 121 28.46 -6.31 14.59
CA ASP A 121 29.16 -5.51 13.59
C ASP A 121 28.13 -4.88 12.65
N THR A 122 27.77 -3.64 12.94
CA THR A 122 26.74 -2.88 12.21
C THR A 122 27.13 -2.71 10.74
N ALA A 123 28.43 -2.59 10.45
CA ALA A 123 28.92 -2.46 9.07
C ALA A 123 28.73 -3.77 8.29
N ALA A 124 28.98 -4.92 8.91
CA ALA A 124 28.72 -6.22 8.30
C ALA A 124 27.22 -6.45 8.04
N LEU A 125 26.36 -5.99 8.96
CA LEU A 125 24.90 -6.06 8.81
C LEU A 125 24.39 -5.16 7.69
N GLU A 126 24.83 -3.91 7.63
CA GLU A 126 24.48 -2.96 6.56
C GLU A 126 24.93 -3.50 5.19
N ALA A 127 26.13 -4.09 5.10
CA ALA A 127 26.63 -4.71 3.88
C ALA A 127 25.83 -5.96 3.47
N ALA A 128 25.33 -6.74 4.42
CA ALA A 128 24.43 -7.86 4.13
C ALA A 128 23.06 -7.38 3.65
N LEU A 129 22.50 -6.34 4.28
CA LEU A 129 21.22 -5.77 3.91
C LEU A 129 21.27 -5.12 2.52
N ALA A 130 22.33 -4.37 2.22
CA ALA A 130 22.56 -3.77 0.90
C ALA A 130 22.57 -4.82 -0.22
N ARG A 131 23.20 -5.98 0.04
CA ARG A 131 23.20 -7.12 -0.91
C ARG A 131 21.81 -7.72 -1.13
N GLN A 132 20.92 -7.67 -0.14
CA GLN A 132 19.55 -8.15 -0.27
C GLN A 132 18.62 -7.13 -0.92
N ILE A 133 18.80 -5.83 -0.65
CA ILE A 133 17.95 -4.76 -1.19
C ILE A 133 18.28 -4.47 -2.66
N ALA A 134 19.56 -4.50 -3.06
CA ALA A 134 19.99 -4.21 -4.43
C ALA A 134 19.20 -4.96 -5.53
N PRO A 135 19.01 -6.29 -5.46
CA PRO A 135 18.23 -7.01 -6.47
C PRO A 135 16.74 -6.62 -6.47
N LEU A 136 16.17 -6.23 -5.32
CA LEU A 136 14.78 -5.77 -5.25
C LEU A 136 14.61 -4.39 -5.90
N SER A 137 15.53 -3.46 -5.63
CA SER A 137 15.50 -2.14 -6.29
C SER A 137 15.68 -2.27 -7.80
N ALA A 138 16.52 -3.19 -8.28
CA ALA A 138 16.71 -3.44 -9.70
C ALA A 138 15.45 -4.02 -10.36
N GLN A 139 14.75 -4.95 -9.69
CA GLN A 139 13.47 -5.50 -10.17
C GLN A 139 12.38 -4.43 -10.26
N ILE A 140 12.29 -3.52 -9.28
CA ILE A 140 11.33 -2.40 -9.32
C ILE A 140 11.62 -1.49 -10.52
N ALA A 141 12.89 -1.12 -10.74
CA ALA A 141 13.28 -0.27 -11.86
C ALA A 141 12.94 -0.89 -13.23
N GLU A 142 13.15 -2.20 -13.39
CA GLU A 142 12.78 -2.93 -14.61
C GLU A 142 11.25 -2.95 -14.82
N LEU A 143 10.47 -3.18 -13.76
CA LEU A 143 9.00 -3.15 -13.83
C LEU A 143 8.48 -1.76 -14.22
N GLU A 144 9.03 -0.69 -13.61
CA GLU A 144 8.67 0.68 -13.95
C GLU A 144 8.98 1.02 -15.42
N ALA A 145 10.11 0.54 -15.95
CA ALA A 145 10.48 0.75 -17.35
C ALA A 145 9.47 0.08 -18.32
N ARG A 146 9.03 -1.14 -18.01
CA ARG A 146 8.02 -1.85 -18.81
C ARG A 146 6.68 -1.14 -18.80
N LEU A 147 6.20 -0.72 -17.62
CA LEU A 147 4.94 -0.01 -17.48
C LEU A 147 4.94 1.30 -18.29
N ARG A 148 6.04 2.07 -18.25
CA ARG A 148 6.17 3.31 -19.04
C ARG A 148 6.03 3.09 -20.55
N LEU A 149 6.59 2.02 -21.09
CA LEU A 149 6.46 1.71 -22.52
C LEU A 149 5.02 1.35 -22.87
N THR A 150 4.37 0.53 -22.05
CA THR A 150 2.96 0.17 -22.23
C THR A 150 2.06 1.40 -22.17
N ASP A 151 2.31 2.33 -21.24
CA ASP A 151 1.53 3.57 -21.12
C ASP A 151 1.70 4.47 -22.36
N LEU A 152 2.92 4.63 -22.87
CA LEU A 152 3.19 5.44 -24.07
C LEU A 152 2.52 4.87 -25.32
N VAL A 153 2.62 3.56 -25.54
CA VAL A 153 1.97 2.89 -26.68
C VAL A 153 0.45 2.96 -26.55
N SER A 154 -0.09 2.75 -25.35
CA SER A 154 -1.53 2.82 -25.08
C SER A 154 -2.07 4.24 -25.33
N ALA A 155 -1.36 5.27 -24.87
CA ALA A 155 -1.72 6.66 -25.12
C ALA A 155 -1.71 7.00 -26.61
N LEU A 156 -0.69 6.55 -27.35
CA LEU A 156 -0.58 6.78 -28.79
C LEU A 156 -1.74 6.11 -29.56
N CYS A 157 -2.03 4.85 -29.26
CA CYS A 157 -3.15 4.12 -29.83
C CYS A 157 -4.49 4.80 -29.52
N LEU A 158 -4.67 5.30 -28.29
CA LEU A 158 -5.89 6.02 -27.90
C LEU A 158 -6.08 7.31 -28.71
N ILE A 159 -5.03 8.13 -28.87
CA ILE A 159 -5.07 9.38 -29.65
C ILE A 159 -5.44 9.09 -31.11
N PHE A 160 -4.75 8.15 -31.75
CA PHE A 160 -5.03 7.82 -33.15
C PHE A 160 -6.41 7.17 -33.33
N GLY A 161 -6.83 6.32 -32.39
CA GLY A 161 -8.16 5.72 -32.40
C GLY A 161 -9.28 6.76 -32.32
N LEU A 162 -9.17 7.71 -31.39
CA LEU A 162 -10.15 8.81 -31.25
C LEU A 162 -10.16 9.73 -32.48
N ALA A 163 -8.98 10.08 -33.01
CA ALA A 163 -8.87 10.91 -34.21
C ALA A 163 -9.50 10.22 -35.45
N GLY A 164 -9.24 8.92 -35.62
CA GLY A 164 -9.83 8.11 -36.68
C GLY A 164 -11.36 8.06 -36.58
N LEU A 165 -11.89 7.83 -35.38
CA LEU A 165 -13.33 7.82 -35.13
C LEU A 165 -13.98 9.18 -35.44
N ALA A 166 -13.33 10.28 -35.06
CA ALA A 166 -13.82 11.63 -35.35
C ALA A 166 -13.87 11.93 -36.86
N LEU A 167 -12.83 11.55 -37.60
CA LEU A 167 -12.77 11.70 -39.05
C LEU A 167 -13.82 10.84 -39.76
N TRP A 168 -13.99 9.59 -39.34
CA TRP A 168 -15.04 8.70 -39.85
C TRP A 168 -16.44 9.27 -39.63
N ALA A 169 -16.74 9.72 -38.41
CA ALA A 169 -18.03 10.33 -38.08
C ALA A 169 -18.28 11.64 -38.86
N ARG A 170 -17.23 12.39 -39.19
CA ARG A 170 -17.35 13.57 -40.06
C ARG A 170 -17.65 13.20 -41.51
N GLY A 171 -17.04 12.13 -42.02
CA GLY A 171 -17.30 11.60 -43.37
C GLY A 171 -18.69 10.99 -43.52
N ALA A 172 -19.16 10.25 -42.51
CA ALA A 172 -20.46 9.57 -42.48
C ALA A 172 -21.67 10.51 -42.25
N ARG A 173 -21.43 11.83 -42.09
CA ARG A 173 -22.47 12.87 -41.99
C ARG A 173 -22.77 13.55 -43.33
N LYS A 174 -22.11 13.14 -44.41
CA LYS A 174 -22.53 13.42 -45.80
C LYS A 174 -23.39 12.28 -46.30
#